data_AF-A0A365NMI6-F1
#
_entry.id   AF-A0A365NMI6-F1
#
_cell.length_a   1.000
_cell.length_b   1.000
_cell.length_c   1.000
_cell.angle_alpha   90.00
_cell.angle_beta   90.00
_cell.angle_gamma   90.00
#
_symmetry.space_group_name_H-M   'P 1'
#
loop_
_entity.id
_entity.type
_entity.pdbx_description
1 polymer ?
#
loop_
_entity_poly.entity_id
_entity_poly.type
_entity_poly.pdbx_seq_one_letter_code
_entity_poly.pdbx_strand_id
1 'polypeptide(L)'
;MPPPKPLGNLKGKYAIETFYPCCDDESQRNHEEFCSIVLSPGDGGTLRGYLGLGRTNYTALFIFDKCPTDASTRKVPFTWRGKRTSKKFKIFRGDKNYGWAKFLGDGKIEISFDKLKLDLVAQKGRGIGERGKHNAAAFWDDWHELDEESLDLLDIDRLIHDW
;
A
#
# COMPACT_ATOMS: atom_id res chain seq x y z
N MET A 1 14.44 -11.29 27.60
CA MET A 1 13.47 -10.50 26.81
C MET A 1 12.11 -11.15 26.96
N PRO A 2 11.02 -10.39 27.13
CA PRO A 2 9.68 -10.97 27.12
C PRO A 2 9.43 -11.68 25.78
N PRO A 3 8.64 -12.77 25.76
CA PRO A 3 8.31 -13.47 24.53
C PRO A 3 7.59 -12.52 23.55
N PRO A 4 7.81 -12.66 22.24
CA PRO A 4 7.13 -11.86 21.25
C PRO A 4 5.61 -12.01 21.40
N LYS A 5 4.89 -10.89 21.37
CA LYS A 5 3.42 -10.89 21.40
C LYS A 5 2.93 -11.34 20.02
N PRO A 6 2.05 -12.34 19.90
CA PRO A 6 1.51 -12.76 18.62
C PRO A 6 0.74 -11.60 17.97
N LEU A 7 0.87 -11.44 16.65
CA LEU A 7 0.22 -10.34 15.91
C LEU A 7 -1.31 -10.49 15.83
N GLY A 8 -1.83 -11.68 16.11
CA GLY A 8 -3.22 -12.00 15.89
C GLY A 8 -3.57 -11.98 14.40
N ASN A 9 -4.83 -11.72 14.07
CA ASN A 9 -5.29 -11.70 12.69
C ASN A 9 -4.84 -10.41 11.97
N LEU A 10 -3.97 -10.52 10.97
CA LEU A 10 -3.54 -9.38 10.13
C LEU A 10 -4.54 -9.02 9.03
N LYS A 11 -5.48 -9.90 8.66
CA LYS A 11 -6.44 -9.64 7.59
C LYS A 11 -7.36 -8.49 7.94
N GLY A 12 -7.57 -7.55 7.02
CA GLY A 12 -8.61 -6.52 7.12
C GLY A 12 -8.14 -5.11 6.79
N LYS A 13 -9.02 -4.15 7.05
CA LYS A 13 -8.81 -2.72 6.81
C LYS A 13 -8.15 -2.05 8.02
N TYR A 14 -7.17 -1.21 7.73
CA TYR A 14 -6.41 -0.37 8.65
C TYR A 14 -6.66 1.09 8.25
N ALA A 15 -7.13 1.90 9.18
CA ALA A 15 -7.28 3.34 8.98
C ALA A 15 -5.90 4.01 9.08
N ILE A 16 -5.62 4.96 8.20
CA ILE A 16 -4.35 5.68 8.20
C ILE A 16 -4.47 6.82 9.21
N GLU A 17 -3.64 6.80 10.26
CA GLU A 17 -3.63 7.82 11.31
C GLU A 17 -2.77 9.02 10.93
N THR A 18 -1.79 8.84 10.05
CA THR A 18 -0.96 9.93 9.55
C THR A 18 -1.82 10.89 8.71
N PHE A 19 -1.90 12.15 9.14
CA PHE A 19 -2.56 13.20 8.37
C PHE A 19 -1.73 13.53 7.14
N TYR A 20 -2.20 13.09 5.97
CA TYR A 20 -1.65 13.43 4.67
C TYR A 20 -2.71 14.24 3.93
N PRO A 21 -2.36 15.26 3.13
CA PRO A 21 -3.30 15.93 2.25
C PRO A 21 -3.73 14.99 1.10
N CYS A 22 -4.41 13.90 1.44
CA CYS A 22 -4.95 12.90 0.52
C CYS A 22 -6.42 13.17 0.18
N CYS A 23 -7.14 13.93 1.02
CA CYS A 23 -8.54 14.27 0.83
C CYS A 23 -8.70 15.78 0.62
N ASP A 24 -9.53 16.17 -0.35
CA ASP A 24 -9.74 17.58 -0.72
C ASP A 24 -10.46 18.38 0.37
N ASP A 25 -11.12 17.69 1.31
CA ASP A 25 -11.70 18.25 2.53
C ASP A 25 -10.98 17.68 3.76
N GLU A 26 -10.65 18.53 4.74
CA GLU A 26 -10.03 18.17 6.03
C GLU A 26 -10.93 17.32 6.95
N SER A 27 -12.05 16.77 6.44
CA SER A 27 -12.95 15.98 7.28
C SER A 27 -12.35 14.62 7.60
N GLN A 28 -12.24 14.32 8.90
CA GLN A 28 -11.77 13.04 9.41
C GLN A 28 -12.55 11.85 8.82
N ARG A 29 -13.86 12.04 8.59
CA ARG A 29 -14.73 11.03 7.98
C ARG A 29 -14.33 10.68 6.54
N ASN A 30 -14.04 11.68 5.71
CA ASN A 30 -13.57 11.43 4.33
C ASN A 30 -12.21 10.73 4.34
N HIS A 31 -11.32 11.11 5.26
CA HIS A 31 -10.02 10.47 5.41
C HIS A 31 -10.15 8.99 5.79
N GLU A 32 -11.01 8.64 6.74
CA GLU A 32 -11.25 7.25 7.14
C GLU A 32 -11.95 6.41 6.05
N GLU A 33 -12.73 7.07 5.19
CA GLU A 33 -13.41 6.43 4.06
C GLU A 33 -12.44 6.14 2.90
N PHE A 34 -11.65 7.14 2.50
CA PHE A 34 -10.83 7.10 1.28
C PHE A 34 -9.35 6.78 1.49
N CYS A 35 -8.81 6.96 2.70
CA CYS A 35 -7.40 6.68 3.01
C CYS A 35 -7.29 5.44 3.91
N SER A 36 -6.83 4.31 3.34
CA SER A 36 -6.73 3.06 4.09
C SER A 36 -5.69 2.09 3.54
N ILE A 37 -5.28 1.16 4.40
CA ILE A 37 -4.51 -0.03 4.03
C ILE A 37 -5.39 -1.25 4.23
N VAL A 38 -5.40 -2.16 3.26
CA VAL A 38 -6.09 -3.44 3.36
C VAL A 38 -5.07 -4.56 3.26
N LEU A 39 -4.97 -5.40 4.28
CA LEU A 39 -4.11 -6.58 4.29
C LEU A 39 -4.93 -7.85 4.08
N SER A 40 -4.40 -8.78 3.31
CA SER A 40 -5.00 -10.09 3.08
C SER A 40 -3.92 -11.17 2.95
N PRO A 41 -4.18 -12.40 3.46
CA PRO A 41 -3.28 -13.53 3.20
C PRO A 41 -3.13 -13.76 1.69
N GLY A 42 -1.92 -14.02 1.25
CA GLY A 42 -1.61 -14.45 -0.11
C GLY A 42 -1.33 -15.95 -0.20
N ASP A 43 -0.99 -16.39 -1.42
CA ASP A 43 -0.61 -17.77 -1.70
C ASP A 43 0.77 -18.07 -1.09
N GLY A 44 1.06 -19.34 -0.78
CA GLY A 44 2.39 -19.76 -0.30
C GLY A 44 2.84 -19.13 1.02
N GLY A 45 1.92 -18.59 1.84
CA GLY A 45 2.26 -17.93 3.11
C GLY A 45 2.70 -16.47 2.95
N THR A 46 2.51 -15.87 1.78
CA THR A 46 2.73 -14.43 1.55
C THR A 46 1.65 -13.59 2.23
N LEU A 47 1.92 -12.29 2.36
CA LEU A 47 0.92 -11.29 2.75
C LEU A 47 0.80 -10.26 1.64
N ARG A 48 -0.44 -9.96 1.25
CA ARG A 48 -0.75 -8.94 0.25
C ARG A 48 -1.34 -7.72 0.91
N GLY A 49 -1.07 -6.58 0.31
CA GLY A 49 -1.55 -5.29 0.77
C GLY A 49 -2.05 -4.42 -0.37
N TYR A 50 -3.06 -3.62 -0.06
CA TYR A 50 -3.52 -2.53 -0.90
C TYR A 50 -3.49 -1.23 -0.10
N LEU A 51 -2.90 -0.19 -0.66
CA LEU A 51 -2.91 1.18 -0.15
C LEU A 51 -3.82 2.00 -1.06
N GLY A 52 -4.80 2.68 -0.48
CA GLY A 52 -5.50 3.80 -1.11
C GLY A 52 -5.26 5.07 -0.29
N LEU A 53 -4.88 6.15 -0.96
CA LEU A 53 -4.83 7.50 -0.39
C LEU A 53 -5.67 8.43 -1.26
N GLY A 54 -6.76 8.93 -0.69
CA GLY A 54 -7.72 9.78 -1.38
C GLY A 54 -8.59 8.98 -2.35
N ARG A 55 -9.59 9.63 -2.95
CA ARG A 55 -10.52 8.97 -3.90
C ARG A 55 -9.78 8.31 -5.06
N THR A 56 -8.73 8.96 -5.58
CA THR A 56 -7.92 8.43 -6.68
C THR A 56 -6.44 8.83 -6.61
N ASN A 57 -5.99 9.54 -5.57
CA ASN A 57 -4.72 10.28 -5.59
C ASN A 57 -3.49 9.36 -5.64
N TYR A 58 -3.49 8.31 -4.82
CA TYR A 58 -2.46 7.28 -4.83
C TYR A 58 -3.07 5.91 -4.56
N THR A 59 -2.66 4.93 -5.35
CA THR A 59 -2.92 3.53 -5.05
C THR A 59 -1.65 2.71 -5.17
N ALA A 60 -1.44 1.76 -4.27
CA ALA A 60 -0.34 0.82 -4.37
C ALA A 60 -0.78 -0.58 -3.92
N LEU A 61 -0.41 -1.58 -4.71
CA LEU A 61 -0.46 -2.99 -4.35
C LEU A 61 0.92 -3.37 -3.83
N PHE A 62 0.99 -4.20 -2.79
CA PHE A 62 2.26 -4.63 -2.21
C PHE A 62 2.23 -6.06 -1.70
N ILE A 63 3.39 -6.72 -1.73
CA ILE A 63 3.55 -8.13 -1.38
C ILE A 63 4.72 -8.30 -0.42
N PHE A 64 4.45 -8.96 0.71
CA PHE A 64 5.48 -9.51 1.59
C PHE A 64 5.66 -10.99 1.25
N ASP A 65 6.91 -11.42 1.04
CA ASP A 65 7.26 -12.82 0.74
C ASP A 65 6.85 -13.79 1.86
N LYS A 66 6.72 -13.30 3.09
CA LYS A 66 6.27 -14.07 4.25
C LYS A 66 5.35 -13.26 5.13
N CYS A 67 4.25 -13.88 5.57
CA CYS A 67 3.35 -13.33 6.55
C CYS A 67 4.05 -13.22 7.92
N PRO A 68 4.17 -12.02 8.52
CA PRO A 68 4.74 -11.86 9.85
C PRO A 68 3.87 -12.53 10.91
N THR A 69 4.51 -13.21 11.86
CA THR A 69 3.83 -13.94 12.95
C THR A 69 3.82 -13.17 14.27
N ASP A 70 4.86 -12.37 14.50
CA ASP A 70 5.17 -11.79 15.80
C ASP A 70 5.28 -10.26 15.74
N ALA A 71 4.79 -9.61 16.78
CA ALA A 71 4.91 -8.17 16.92
C ALA A 71 6.39 -7.78 17.04
N SER A 72 6.83 -6.84 16.21
CA SER A 72 8.22 -6.45 16.11
C SER A 72 8.38 -5.04 15.56
N THR A 73 9.41 -4.36 16.06
CA THR A 73 9.93 -3.12 15.47
C THR A 73 10.88 -3.36 14.30
N ARG A 74 11.16 -4.64 13.96
CA ARG A 74 11.94 -5.00 12.78
C ARG A 74 11.18 -4.62 11.52
N LYS A 75 11.93 -4.08 10.56
CA LYS A 75 11.42 -3.76 9.23
C LYS A 75 11.26 -5.05 8.43
N VAL A 76 10.02 -5.37 8.07
CA VAL A 76 9.70 -6.44 7.14
C VAL A 76 9.62 -5.85 5.74
N PRO A 77 10.50 -6.27 4.80
CA PRO A 77 10.51 -5.72 3.46
C PRO A 77 9.31 -6.22 2.64
N PHE A 78 8.89 -5.41 1.66
CA PHE A 78 7.93 -5.79 0.63
C PHE A 78 8.29 -5.15 -0.71
N THR A 79 7.79 -5.73 -1.79
CA THR A 79 7.76 -5.10 -3.13
C THR A 79 6.39 -4.51 -3.39
N TRP A 80 6.35 -3.46 -4.22
CA TRP A 80 5.08 -2.81 -4.53
C TRP A 80 5.00 -2.29 -5.96
N ARG A 81 3.77 -2.09 -6.42
CA ARG A 81 3.42 -1.48 -7.71
C ARG A 81 2.27 -0.52 -7.49
N GLY A 82 2.15 0.52 -8.30
CA GLY A 82 1.07 1.47 -8.07
C GLY A 82 1.00 2.63 -9.04
N LYS A 83 0.13 3.58 -8.72
CA LYS A 83 -0.10 4.79 -9.51
C LYS A 83 -0.28 5.99 -8.59
N ARG A 84 0.21 7.13 -9.06
CA ARG A 84 -0.12 8.46 -8.55
C ARG A 84 -0.86 9.19 -9.64
N THR A 85 -2.07 9.66 -9.37
CA THR A 85 -2.86 10.47 -10.32
C THR A 85 -2.81 11.96 -10.01
N SER A 86 -2.50 12.34 -8.77
CA SER A 86 -2.41 13.74 -8.35
C SER A 86 -1.18 14.46 -8.95
N LYS A 87 -1.37 15.74 -9.34
CA LYS A 87 -0.39 16.68 -9.92
C LYS A 87 0.24 16.26 -11.26
N LYS A 88 0.92 15.10 -11.28
CA LYS A 88 1.48 14.47 -12.48
C LYS A 88 1.26 12.97 -12.37
N PHE A 89 0.47 12.46 -13.32
CA PHE A 89 0.24 11.04 -13.48
C PHE A 89 1.58 10.31 -13.55
N LYS A 90 1.74 9.28 -12.72
CA LYS A 90 2.93 8.44 -12.69
C LYS A 90 2.53 7.03 -12.33
N ILE A 91 2.97 6.08 -13.13
CA ILE A 91 2.83 4.65 -12.86
C ILE A 91 4.17 4.14 -12.32
N PHE A 92 4.12 3.32 -11.28
CA PHE A 92 5.24 2.63 -10.66
C PHE A 92 5.11 1.15 -11.00
N ARG A 93 5.68 0.77 -12.15
CA ARG A 93 5.67 -0.59 -12.69
C ARG A 93 6.82 -1.44 -12.16
N GLY A 94 6.72 -2.75 -12.38
CA GLY A 94 7.78 -3.72 -12.16
C GLY A 94 8.16 -3.94 -10.69
N ASP A 95 9.25 -4.67 -10.49
CA ASP A 95 9.60 -5.22 -9.17
C ASP A 95 10.73 -4.45 -8.47
N LYS A 96 11.09 -3.28 -9.01
CA LYS A 96 12.16 -2.43 -8.47
C LYS A 96 11.61 -1.31 -7.58
N ASN A 97 10.43 -1.48 -7.00
CA ASN A 97 9.89 -0.56 -5.98
C ASN A 97 9.77 -1.31 -4.65
N TYR A 98 10.37 -0.74 -3.61
CA TYR A 98 10.52 -1.40 -2.32
C TYR A 98 9.85 -0.62 -1.21
N GLY A 99 9.46 -1.34 -0.17
CA GLY A 99 9.00 -0.72 1.05
C GLY A 99 9.31 -1.58 2.24
N TRP A 100 8.94 -1.08 3.40
CA TRP A 100 9.01 -1.86 4.62
C TRP A 100 7.83 -1.55 5.53
N ALA A 101 7.43 -2.54 6.31
CA ALA A 101 6.47 -2.34 7.39
C ALA A 101 7.01 -2.86 8.72
N LYS A 102 6.62 -2.22 9.82
CA LYS A 102 6.76 -2.76 11.18
C LYS A 102 5.37 -3.13 11.68
N PHE A 103 5.25 -4.33 12.23
CA PHE A 103 4.00 -4.83 12.77
C PHE A 103 4.08 -4.73 14.29
N LEU A 104 3.52 -3.66 14.86
CA LEU A 104 3.80 -3.28 16.24
C LEU A 104 2.95 -4.03 17.29
N GLY A 105 2.02 -4.87 16.83
CA GLY A 105 1.02 -5.51 17.68
C GLY A 105 -0.25 -4.65 17.81
N ASP A 106 -1.28 -5.23 18.42
CA ASP A 106 -2.56 -4.57 18.71
C ASP A 106 -3.21 -3.88 17.50
N GLY A 107 -2.96 -4.43 16.30
CA GLY A 107 -3.49 -3.92 15.04
C GLY A 107 -2.79 -2.66 14.51
N LYS A 108 -1.64 -2.26 15.07
CA LYS A 108 -0.88 -1.10 14.61
C LYS A 108 0.24 -1.49 13.64
N ILE A 109 0.36 -0.74 12.55
CA ILE A 109 1.44 -0.86 11.57
C ILE A 109 2.08 0.49 11.29
N GLU A 110 3.41 0.49 11.15
CA GLU A 110 4.16 1.56 10.47
C GLU A 110 4.55 1.05 9.10
N ILE A 111 4.38 1.83 8.05
CA ILE A 111 4.70 1.42 6.68
C ILE A 111 5.36 2.55 5.89
N SER A 112 6.31 2.19 5.03
CA SER A 112 7.10 3.10 4.23
C SER A 112 7.20 2.63 2.78
N PHE A 113 7.04 3.57 1.84
CA PHE A 113 7.16 3.35 0.40
C PHE A 113 8.28 4.22 -0.19
N ASP A 114 9.31 3.59 -0.76
CA ASP A 114 10.57 4.24 -1.16
C ASP A 114 10.40 5.38 -2.17
N LYS A 115 9.91 5.08 -3.39
CA LYS A 115 9.79 6.04 -4.49
C LYS A 115 8.63 7.00 -4.32
N LEU A 116 7.71 6.68 -3.41
CA LEU A 116 6.62 7.54 -2.99
C LEU A 116 7.04 8.52 -1.89
N LYS A 117 8.17 8.27 -1.19
CA LYS A 117 8.60 9.04 -0.01
C LYS A 117 7.46 9.19 1.01
N LEU A 118 6.77 8.09 1.26
CA LEU A 118 5.54 8.04 2.03
C LEU A 118 5.76 7.15 3.25
N ASP A 119 5.67 7.75 4.43
CA ASP A 119 5.72 7.06 5.72
C ASP A 119 4.37 7.25 6.42
N LEU A 120 3.74 6.13 6.79
CA LEU A 120 2.39 6.10 7.31
C LEU A 120 2.31 5.26 8.59
N VAL A 121 1.42 5.67 9.47
CA VAL A 121 0.94 4.88 10.61
C VAL A 121 -0.50 4.49 10.31
N ALA A 122 -0.84 3.22 10.52
CA ALA A 122 -2.20 2.75 10.35
C ALA A 122 -2.64 1.80 11.46
N GLN A 123 -3.94 1.86 11.79
CA GLN A 123 -4.55 1.14 12.90
C GLN A 123 -5.76 0.34 12.44
N LYS A 124 -5.77 -0.95 12.77
CA LYS A 124 -6.89 -1.85 12.48
C LYS A 124 -8.12 -1.47 13.31
N GLY A 125 -9.30 -1.57 12.69
CA GLY A 125 -10.60 -1.41 13.37
C GLY A 125 -11.10 0.02 13.51
N ARG A 126 -10.34 1.03 13.05
CA ARG A 126 -10.76 2.44 13.01
C ARG A 126 -11.32 2.91 11.67
N GLY A 127 -11.33 2.06 10.64
CA GLY A 127 -11.78 2.46 9.30
C GLY A 127 -13.29 2.38 9.14
N ILE A 128 -13.92 3.41 8.54
CA ILE A 128 -15.33 3.41 8.18
C ILE A 128 -15.54 2.61 6.87
N GLY A 129 -16.65 1.85 6.78
CA GLY A 129 -17.06 1.09 5.60
C GLY A 129 -16.61 -0.38 5.58
N GLU A 130 -17.52 -1.28 5.19
CA GLU A 130 -17.31 -2.74 5.20
C GLU A 130 -16.61 -3.29 3.95
N ARG A 131 -15.70 -4.25 4.22
CA ARG A 131 -15.22 -5.35 3.36
C ARG A 131 -14.45 -4.94 2.11
N GLY A 132 -13.15 -4.76 2.29
CA GLY A 132 -12.18 -4.62 1.18
C GLY A 132 -12.37 -5.71 0.13
N LYS A 133 -12.88 -5.30 -1.03
CA LYS A 133 -12.97 -6.08 -2.27
C LYS A 133 -11.59 -6.25 -2.91
N HIS A 134 -10.61 -6.77 -2.19
CA HIS A 134 -9.45 -7.36 -2.84
C HIS A 134 -9.47 -8.85 -2.53
N ASN A 135 -10.32 -9.56 -3.29
CA ASN A 135 -10.16 -10.99 -3.43
C ASN A 135 -8.85 -11.27 -4.21
N ALA A 136 -8.37 -12.50 -4.14
CA ALA A 136 -7.08 -12.86 -4.71
C ALA A 136 -6.98 -12.58 -6.22
N ALA A 137 -8.06 -12.85 -6.97
CA ALA A 137 -8.10 -12.66 -8.42
C ALA A 137 -7.92 -11.18 -8.79
N ALA A 138 -8.75 -10.30 -8.24
CA ALA A 138 -8.68 -8.86 -8.53
C ALA A 138 -7.31 -8.26 -8.14
N PHE A 139 -6.69 -8.74 -7.06
CA PHE A 139 -5.34 -8.31 -6.71
C PHE A 139 -4.32 -8.67 -7.81
N TRP A 140 -4.36 -9.90 -8.30
CA TRP A 140 -3.41 -10.37 -9.31
C TRP A 140 -3.67 -9.72 -10.68
N ASP A 141 -4.93 -9.53 -11.07
CA ASP A 141 -5.29 -8.81 -12.29
C ASP A 141 -4.69 -7.39 -12.27
N ASP A 142 -4.96 -6.60 -11.22
CA ASP A 142 -4.42 -5.24 -11.08
C ASP A 142 -2.89 -5.23 -10.93
N TRP A 143 -2.31 -6.27 -10.31
CA TRP A 143 -0.86 -6.40 -10.17
C TRP A 143 -0.19 -6.61 -11.54
N HIS A 144 -0.76 -7.46 -12.38
CA HIS A 144 -0.24 -7.79 -13.70
C HIS A 144 -0.42 -6.66 -14.71
N GLU A 145 -1.45 -5.82 -14.58
CA GLU A 145 -1.54 -4.56 -15.35
C GLU A 145 -0.33 -3.62 -15.12
N LEU A 146 0.38 -3.81 -14.01
CA LEU A 146 1.56 -3.03 -13.61
C LEU A 146 2.88 -3.80 -13.81
N ASP A 147 2.85 -4.94 -14.52
CA ASP A 147 4.07 -5.60 -15.00
C ASP A 147 4.90 -4.65 -15.88
N GLU A 148 6.20 -4.93 -16.02
CA GLU A 148 7.04 -4.16 -16.95
C GLU A 148 6.62 -4.48 -18.39
N GLU A 149 5.85 -3.61 -19.05
CA GLU A 149 5.87 -3.61 -20.52
C GLU A 149 5.59 -2.27 -21.22
N SER A 150 6.47 -2.02 -22.18
CA SER A 150 6.52 -0.99 -23.23
C SER A 150 6.69 0.46 -22.78
N LEU A 151 7.63 1.15 -23.45
CA LEU A 151 7.85 2.60 -23.39
C LEU A 151 6.50 3.31 -23.27
N ASP A 152 6.30 4.09 -22.21
CA ASP A 152 5.15 4.97 -22.14
C ASP A 152 5.18 5.82 -23.43
N LEU A 153 4.09 5.84 -24.21
CA LEU A 153 3.97 6.77 -25.35
C LEU A 153 4.19 8.24 -24.94
N LEU A 154 4.15 8.52 -23.62
CA LEU A 154 4.46 9.81 -23.00
C LEU A 154 5.97 10.02 -22.69
N ASP A 155 6.81 8.98 -22.73
CA ASP A 155 8.27 9.13 -22.74
C ASP A 155 8.79 9.47 -24.14
N ILE A 156 7.99 9.28 -25.20
CA ILE A 156 8.32 9.70 -26.57
C ILE A 156 8.32 11.23 -26.70
N ASP A 157 7.43 11.94 -26.00
CA ASP A 157 7.44 13.43 -25.97
C ASP A 157 8.74 14.00 -25.37
N ARG A 158 9.47 13.22 -24.56
CA ARG A 158 10.80 13.59 -24.07
C ARG A 158 11.94 13.27 -25.03
N LEU A 159 11.72 12.38 -25.99
CA LEU A 159 12.70 11.99 -27.01
C LEU A 159 12.59 12.83 -28.30
N ILE A 160 11.44 13.47 -28.55
CA ILE A 160 11.22 14.29 -29.76
C ILE A 160 11.74 15.73 -29.60
N HIS A 161 12.09 16.18 -28.39
CA HIS A 161 12.51 17.56 -28.14
C HIS A 161 14.00 17.88 -28.36
N ASP A 162 14.81 16.91 -28.81
CA ASP A 162 16.27 17.08 -28.96
C ASP A 162 16.77 17.08 -30.42
N TRP A 163 15.91 17.30 -31.43
CA TRP A 163 16.32 17.48 -32.84
C TRP A 163 16.06 18.90 -33.35
#